data_AF-A0A401PDB6-F1
#
_entry.id   AF-A0A401PDB6-F1
#
_cell.length_a   1.000
_cell.length_b   1.000
_cell.length_c   1.000
_cell.angle_alpha   90.00
_cell.angle_beta   90.00
_cell.angle_gamma   90.00
#
_symmetry.space_group_name_H-M   'P 1'
#
loop_
_entity.id
_entity.type
_entity.pdbx_description
1 polymer ?
#
loop_
_entity_poly.entity_id
_entity_poly.type
_entity_poly.pdbx_seq_one_letter_code
_entity_poly.pdbx_strand_id
1 'polypeptide(L)'
;MLLLVLGLTLTVTAAKDILNICMDGKHHKTQPGFEGKLYKQVDQTWRNERIMHVPICKTDCEEWWADCREDHTCKVNWHKGWDWSSGINKCPTNSKCQKFSQVFPTPQDLCEKLWSNSYQYTQHDRGSGECIVMWFNSALMDNPNVAVAQHYAIQMGLIASASSAKLTVPLFLALLASDLL
;
A
#
# COMPACT_ATOMS: atom_id res chain seq x y z
N MET A 1 -8.59 20.27 -52.43
CA MET A 1 -7.75 19.23 -51.80
C MET A 1 -8.02 19.30 -50.31
N LEU A 2 -9.00 18.51 -49.86
CA LEU A 2 -9.61 18.60 -48.52
C LEU A 2 -8.73 17.79 -47.55
N LEU A 3 -7.94 18.46 -46.71
CA LEU A 3 -7.12 17.79 -45.70
C LEU A 3 -8.00 17.42 -44.49
N LEU A 4 -8.43 16.16 -44.44
CA LEU A 4 -8.96 15.55 -43.23
C LEU A 4 -7.85 15.50 -42.18
N VAL A 5 -7.92 16.38 -41.17
CA VAL A 5 -7.12 16.23 -39.95
C VAL A 5 -7.85 15.19 -39.09
N LEU A 6 -7.47 13.92 -39.28
CA LEU A 6 -7.88 12.84 -38.39
C LEU A 6 -7.14 13.06 -37.06
N GLY A 7 -7.77 13.79 -36.14
CA GLY A 7 -7.28 13.90 -34.77
C GLY A 7 -7.39 12.53 -34.11
N LEU A 8 -6.26 11.82 -33.98
CA LEU A 8 -6.18 10.60 -33.19
C LEU A 8 -6.28 11.02 -31.71
N THR A 9 -7.49 11.15 -31.18
CA THR A 9 -7.68 11.29 -29.74
C THR A 9 -7.30 9.96 -29.11
N LEU A 10 -6.05 9.84 -28.65
CA LEU A 10 -5.67 8.80 -27.70
C LEU A 10 -6.46 9.07 -26.42
N THR A 11 -7.62 8.43 -26.30
CA THR A 11 -8.31 8.30 -25.03
C THR A 11 -7.43 7.42 -24.16
N VAL A 12 -6.54 8.05 -23.38
CA VAL A 12 -5.82 7.36 -22.30
C VAL A 12 -6.90 6.99 -21.28
N THR A 13 -7.31 5.73 -21.28
CA THR A 13 -8.15 5.17 -20.21
C THR A 13 -7.31 5.21 -18.94
N ALA A 14 -7.55 6.21 -18.09
CA ALA A 14 -6.94 6.27 -16.76
C ALA A 14 -7.39 5.02 -16.00
N ALA A 15 -6.47 4.11 -15.72
CA ALA A 15 -6.72 2.93 -14.90
C ALA A 15 -6.99 3.38 -13.46
N LYS A 16 -8.25 3.71 -13.17
CA LYS A 16 -8.73 4.07 -11.84
C LYS A 16 -8.75 2.90 -10.86
N ASP A 17 -8.34 1.70 -11.30
CA ASP A 17 -8.77 0.45 -10.67
C ASP A 17 -7.89 -0.02 -9.49
N ILE A 18 -6.72 0.58 -9.25
CA ILE A 18 -5.83 0.16 -8.14
C ILE A 18 -5.74 1.16 -6.98
N LEU A 19 -6.17 2.41 -7.19
CA LEU A 19 -6.19 3.42 -6.14
C LEU A 19 -7.57 3.51 -5.48
N ASN A 20 -7.59 3.80 -4.18
CA ASN A 20 -8.82 3.98 -3.41
C ASN A 20 -9.78 2.77 -3.53
N ILE A 21 -9.22 1.56 -3.37
CA ILE A 21 -9.96 0.30 -3.32
C ILE A 21 -9.77 -0.38 -1.96
N CYS A 22 -10.65 -1.32 -1.63
CA CYS A 22 -10.48 -2.22 -0.50
C CYS A 22 -10.13 -3.60 -1.01
N MET A 23 -9.18 -4.29 -0.37
CA MET A 23 -8.91 -5.69 -0.71
C MET A 23 -10.15 -6.55 -0.39
N ASP A 24 -10.40 -7.59 -1.18
CA ASP A 24 -11.38 -8.61 -0.87
C ASP A 24 -10.87 -9.52 0.27
N GLY A 25 -10.91 -8.98 1.48
CA GLY A 25 -10.53 -9.65 2.71
C GLY A 25 -11.69 -9.86 3.65
N LYS A 26 -11.55 -10.86 4.52
CA LYS A 26 -12.53 -11.31 5.53
C LYS A 26 -13.50 -10.28 6.11
N HIS A 27 -12.98 -9.11 6.46
CA HIS A 27 -13.70 -8.06 7.17
C HIS A 27 -13.61 -6.71 6.46
N HIS A 28 -13.13 -6.67 5.22
CA HIS A 28 -13.05 -5.44 4.45
C HIS A 28 -14.43 -5.08 3.89
N LYS A 29 -14.69 -3.78 3.74
CA LYS A 29 -15.80 -3.29 2.92
C LYS A 29 -15.51 -3.53 1.45
N THR A 30 -16.54 -3.47 0.61
CA THR A 30 -16.39 -3.51 -0.85
C THR A 30 -15.70 -2.26 -1.40
N GLN A 31 -15.91 -1.09 -0.79
CA GLN A 31 -15.30 0.18 -1.22
C GLN A 31 -14.93 1.05 -0.01
N PRO A 32 -13.91 1.91 -0.13
CA PRO A 32 -13.58 2.88 0.91
C PRO A 32 -14.73 3.86 1.15
N GLY A 33 -14.77 4.42 2.35
CA GLY A 33 -15.76 5.41 2.75
C GLY A 33 -15.62 5.73 4.23
N PHE A 34 -16.26 6.81 4.67
CA PHE A 34 -16.20 7.29 6.04
C PHE A 34 -16.67 6.21 7.04
N GLU A 35 -15.89 5.98 8.09
CA GLU A 35 -16.21 5.06 9.18
C GLU A 35 -16.53 5.86 10.45
N GLY A 36 -17.82 6.01 10.78
CA GLY A 36 -18.23 6.74 11.99
C GLY A 36 -17.98 5.96 13.30
N LYS A 37 -18.11 4.62 13.29
CA LYS A 37 -17.83 3.74 14.43
C LYS A 37 -17.18 2.45 13.91
N LEU A 38 -15.92 2.22 14.27
CA LEU A 38 -15.03 1.20 13.67
C LEU A 38 -15.30 -0.26 14.12
N TYR A 39 -16.52 -0.61 14.56
CA TYR A 39 -16.81 -1.98 15.03
C TYR A 39 -18.05 -2.58 14.34
N LYS A 40 -17.86 -3.68 13.62
CA LYS A 40 -18.89 -4.67 13.26
C LYS A 40 -18.23 -6.05 13.17
N GLN A 41 -18.80 -7.06 13.82
CA GLN A 41 -18.46 -8.46 13.58
C GLN A 41 -19.22 -8.93 12.34
N VAL A 42 -18.50 -9.54 11.40
CA VAL A 42 -19.05 -10.08 10.15
C VAL A 42 -18.62 -11.54 10.01
N ASP A 43 -19.58 -12.38 9.62
CA ASP A 43 -19.46 -13.83 9.47
C ASP A 43 -18.93 -14.22 8.07
N GLN A 44 -18.32 -15.39 7.98
CA GLN A 44 -17.22 -15.75 7.08
C GLN A 44 -17.63 -16.60 5.86
N THR A 45 -17.11 -16.24 4.68
CA THR A 45 -16.38 -17.12 3.73
C THR A 45 -15.34 -16.22 3.03
N TRP A 46 -14.04 -16.45 3.25
CA TRP A 46 -13.40 -15.56 4.22
C TRP A 46 -12.15 -14.74 3.82
N ARG A 47 -11.60 -14.78 2.60
CA ARG A 47 -10.57 -13.83 2.06
C ARG A 47 -10.12 -14.28 0.67
N ASN A 48 -10.28 -13.44 -0.36
CA ASN A 48 -9.79 -13.72 -1.72
C ASN A 48 -8.48 -13.01 -2.04
N GLU A 49 -8.20 -11.88 -1.38
CA GLU A 49 -7.00 -11.06 -1.62
C GLU A 49 -6.18 -10.84 -0.35
N ARG A 50 -4.86 -10.68 -0.49
CA ARG A 50 -3.98 -10.27 0.60
C ARG A 50 -2.91 -9.30 0.13
N ILE A 51 -2.46 -8.46 1.04
CA ILE A 51 -1.26 -7.65 0.83
C ILE A 51 -0.02 -8.53 0.85
N MET A 52 0.89 -8.20 -0.06
CA MET A 52 2.21 -8.77 -0.20
C MET A 52 3.20 -7.64 -0.43
N HIS A 53 4.33 -7.71 0.25
CA HIS A 53 5.45 -6.80 0.07
C HIS A 53 5.09 -5.32 0.14
N VAL A 54 4.18 -4.94 1.05
CA VAL A 54 3.90 -3.52 1.31
C VAL A 54 5.20 -2.89 1.83
N PRO A 55 5.74 -1.86 1.16
CA PRO A 55 7.02 -1.26 1.50
C PRO A 55 6.88 -0.50 2.82
N ILE A 56 7.15 -1.13 3.95
CA ILE A 56 7.02 -0.49 5.26
C ILE A 56 8.21 0.46 5.48
N CYS A 57 7.94 1.66 6.01
CA CYS A 57 9.01 2.58 6.34
C CYS A 57 9.96 1.97 7.37
N LYS A 58 11.26 2.30 7.21
CA LYS A 58 12.33 1.84 8.07
C LYS A 58 12.00 2.07 9.55
N THR A 59 11.65 3.31 9.89
CA THR A 59 11.37 3.74 11.27
C THR A 59 10.21 2.97 11.89
N ASP A 60 9.11 2.74 11.15
CA ASP A 60 7.96 1.97 11.65
C ASP A 60 8.33 0.51 11.99
N CYS A 61 9.16 -0.11 11.15
CA CYS A 61 9.60 -1.48 11.39
C CYS A 61 10.60 -1.57 12.55
N GLU A 62 11.54 -0.63 12.64
CA GLU A 62 12.54 -0.57 13.71
C GLU A 62 11.93 -0.27 15.08
N GLU A 63 11.01 0.70 15.17
CA GLU A 63 10.27 1.02 16.40
C GLU A 63 9.43 -0.18 16.85
N TRP A 64 8.67 -0.81 15.95
CA TRP A 64 7.89 -1.99 16.28
C TRP A 64 8.76 -3.14 16.84
N TRP A 65 9.90 -3.41 16.20
CA TRP A 65 10.83 -4.41 16.71
C TRP A 65 11.42 -4.02 18.07
N ALA A 66 11.82 -2.75 18.24
CA ALA A 66 12.41 -2.25 19.46
C ALA A 66 11.44 -2.29 20.65
N ASP A 67 10.16 -2.03 20.43
CA ASP A 67 9.12 -2.14 21.46
C ASP A 67 8.89 -3.60 21.89
N CYS A 68 8.94 -4.54 20.93
CA CYS A 68 8.66 -5.96 21.19
C CYS A 68 9.89 -6.80 21.57
N ARG A 69 11.13 -6.30 21.45
CA ARG A 69 12.37 -7.12 21.54
C ARG A 69 12.52 -7.97 22.82
N GLU A 70 11.93 -7.53 23.94
CA GLU A 70 11.96 -8.22 25.23
C GLU A 70 10.71 -9.09 25.50
N ASP A 71 9.69 -8.99 24.66
CA ASP A 71 8.52 -9.88 24.69
C ASP A 71 8.91 -11.30 24.26
N HIS A 72 7.96 -12.23 24.32
CA HIS A 72 8.20 -13.63 24.01
C HIS A 72 7.28 -14.18 22.91
N THR A 73 7.84 -15.03 22.07
CA THR A 73 7.08 -15.83 21.11
C THR A 73 7.73 -17.19 20.92
N CYS A 74 7.02 -18.11 20.28
CA CYS A 74 7.50 -19.47 19.99
C CYS A 74 7.65 -19.73 18.48
N LYS A 75 7.33 -18.75 17.63
CA LYS A 75 7.29 -18.93 16.16
C LYS A 75 7.71 -17.67 15.40
N VAL A 76 8.43 -17.90 14.30
CA VAL A 76 8.84 -16.88 13.32
C VAL A 76 7.73 -16.47 12.35
N ASN A 77 6.66 -17.26 12.23
CA ASN A 77 5.58 -17.01 11.29
C ASN A 77 4.24 -17.25 11.99
N TRP A 78 3.44 -16.19 12.11
CA TRP A 78 2.18 -16.18 12.83
C TRP A 78 0.97 -16.42 11.93
N HIS A 79 1.18 -16.52 10.61
CA HIS A 79 0.12 -16.82 9.67
C HIS A 79 -0.24 -18.32 9.65
N LYS A 80 0.70 -19.21 10.03
CA LYS A 80 0.51 -20.67 9.90
C LYS A 80 1.26 -21.49 10.96
N GLY A 81 0.78 -22.72 11.15
CA GLY A 81 1.44 -23.73 12.01
C GLY A 81 1.31 -23.47 13.50
N TRP A 82 0.21 -22.84 13.92
CA TRP A 82 -0.24 -22.82 15.30
C TRP A 82 -1.01 -24.10 15.62
N ASP A 83 -1.02 -24.48 16.90
CA ASP A 83 -1.98 -25.45 17.41
C ASP A 83 -3.31 -24.74 17.69
N TRP A 84 -4.39 -25.19 17.05
CA TRP A 84 -5.74 -24.65 17.20
C TRP A 84 -6.71 -25.61 17.91
N SER A 85 -6.21 -26.72 18.46
CA SER A 85 -7.03 -27.77 19.09
C SER A 85 -7.97 -27.27 20.19
N SER A 86 -7.61 -26.17 20.87
CA SER A 86 -8.45 -25.54 21.90
C SER A 86 -9.30 -24.36 21.40
N GLY A 87 -9.40 -24.14 20.09
CA GLY A 87 -10.15 -23.01 19.49
C GLY A 87 -9.44 -21.65 19.52
N ILE A 88 -8.26 -21.57 20.14
CA ILE A 88 -7.36 -20.40 20.13
C ILE A 88 -5.96 -20.85 19.72
N ASN A 89 -5.15 -19.95 19.16
CA ASN A 89 -3.79 -20.30 18.74
C ASN A 89 -2.89 -20.55 19.95
N LYS A 90 -2.23 -21.71 19.96
CA LYS A 90 -1.23 -22.11 20.95
C LYS A 90 0.08 -22.49 20.27
N CYS A 91 1.17 -22.31 21.01
CA CYS A 91 2.49 -22.78 20.60
C CYS A 91 2.43 -24.29 20.29
N PRO A 92 2.91 -24.72 19.11
CA PRO A 92 2.88 -26.12 18.72
C PRO A 92 3.78 -26.97 19.64
N THR A 93 3.52 -28.27 19.68
CA THR A 93 4.35 -29.23 20.44
C THR A 93 5.81 -29.10 20.03
N ASN A 94 6.73 -29.18 21.01
CA ASN A 94 8.18 -29.04 20.84
C ASN A 94 8.68 -27.64 20.45
N SER A 95 7.82 -26.61 20.44
CA SER A 95 8.29 -25.23 20.37
C SER A 95 8.64 -24.69 21.77
N LYS A 96 9.62 -23.79 21.83
CA LYS A 96 10.04 -23.10 23.07
C LYS A 96 9.71 -21.62 22.96
N CYS A 97 9.08 -21.07 24.01
CA CYS A 97 8.95 -19.63 24.16
C CYS A 97 10.33 -19.01 24.37
N GLN A 98 10.68 -18.08 23.50
CA GLN A 98 11.96 -17.38 23.44
C GLN A 98 11.70 -15.89 23.30
N LYS A 99 12.71 -15.07 23.61
CA LYS A 99 12.58 -13.63 23.41
C LYS A 99 12.33 -13.31 21.93
N PHE A 100 11.56 -12.27 21.66
CA PHE A 100 11.32 -11.78 20.30
C PHE A 100 12.63 -11.49 19.58
N SER A 101 13.60 -10.87 20.25
CA SER A 101 14.95 -10.63 19.71
C SER A 101 15.73 -11.91 19.35
N GLN A 102 15.40 -13.07 19.94
CA GLN A 102 15.98 -14.37 19.57
C GLN A 102 15.27 -14.99 18.37
N VAL A 103 13.95 -14.83 18.28
CA VAL A 103 13.13 -15.37 17.19
C VAL A 103 13.22 -14.51 15.92
N PHE A 104 13.34 -13.20 16.10
CA PHE A 104 13.50 -12.17 15.08
C PHE A 104 14.77 -11.36 15.38
N PRO A 105 15.95 -11.80 14.90
CA PRO A 105 17.22 -11.14 15.19
C PRO A 105 17.32 -9.69 14.71
N THR A 106 16.60 -9.33 13.65
CA THR A 106 16.57 -7.98 13.09
C THR A 106 15.13 -7.46 12.92
N PRO A 107 14.94 -6.13 12.81
CA PRO A 107 13.64 -5.55 12.45
C PRO A 107 13.07 -6.12 11.15
N GLN A 108 13.92 -6.29 10.12
CA GLN A 108 13.52 -6.91 8.85
C GLN A 108 12.95 -8.33 9.06
N ASP A 109 13.56 -9.14 9.93
CA ASP A 109 13.05 -10.48 10.24
C ASP A 109 11.62 -10.43 10.77
N LEU A 110 11.32 -9.49 11.68
CA LEU A 110 9.99 -9.30 12.23
C LEU A 110 8.99 -8.90 11.15
N CYS A 111 9.26 -7.80 10.44
CA CYS A 111 8.30 -7.21 9.51
C CYS A 111 8.00 -8.13 8.32
N GLU A 112 9.00 -8.84 7.80
CA GLU A 112 8.83 -9.73 6.65
C GLU A 112 8.27 -11.09 7.06
N LYS A 113 8.78 -11.73 8.13
CA LYS A 113 8.46 -13.15 8.40
C LYS A 113 7.19 -13.34 9.20
N LEU A 114 6.87 -12.42 10.13
CA LEU A 114 5.75 -12.59 11.07
C LEU A 114 4.43 -12.84 10.34
N TRP A 115 4.15 -12.03 9.31
CA TRP A 115 2.92 -12.09 8.51
C TRP A 115 3.11 -12.66 7.10
N SER A 116 4.09 -13.54 6.91
CA SER A 116 4.36 -14.22 5.63
C SER A 116 4.53 -13.25 4.45
N ASN A 117 5.49 -12.33 4.56
CA ASN A 117 5.85 -11.32 3.57
C ASN A 117 4.70 -10.37 3.20
N SER A 118 3.79 -10.11 4.14
CA SER A 118 2.81 -9.02 3.96
C SER A 118 3.49 -7.66 3.85
N TYR A 119 4.58 -7.46 4.59
CA TYR A 119 5.42 -6.27 4.51
C TYR A 119 6.80 -6.63 3.95
N GLN A 120 7.43 -5.65 3.32
CA GLN A 120 8.82 -5.67 2.87
C GLN A 120 9.55 -4.51 3.54
N TYR A 121 10.64 -4.81 4.24
CA TYR A 121 11.44 -3.78 4.90
C TYR A 121 12.11 -2.89 3.85
N THR A 122 12.15 -1.58 4.11
CA THR A 122 12.78 -0.61 3.23
C THR A 122 13.84 0.19 3.98
N GLN A 123 14.71 0.88 3.22
CA GLN A 123 15.66 1.85 3.79
C GLN A 123 15.09 3.27 3.84
N HIS A 124 13.85 3.48 3.40
CA HIS A 124 13.23 4.79 3.35
C HIS A 124 12.62 5.14 4.70
N ASP A 125 12.94 6.34 5.19
CA ASP A 125 12.34 6.89 6.40
C ASP A 125 10.94 7.47 6.12
N ARG A 126 10.19 7.69 7.21
CA ARG A 126 8.89 8.37 7.17
C ARG A 126 9.00 9.71 6.41
N GLY A 127 8.03 9.99 5.55
CA GLY A 127 7.99 11.25 4.79
C GLY A 127 8.80 11.26 3.49
N SER A 128 9.53 10.19 3.16
CA SER A 128 10.20 10.02 1.86
C SER A 128 9.24 10.00 0.67
N GLY A 129 7.98 9.59 0.88
CA GLY A 129 7.02 9.34 -0.19
C GLY A 129 7.19 7.98 -0.87
N GLU A 130 8.10 7.14 -0.39
CA GLU A 130 8.48 5.86 -1.00
C GLU A 130 8.20 4.65 -0.10
N CYS A 131 7.60 4.87 1.08
CA CYS A 131 7.25 3.80 2.00
C CYS A 131 5.95 4.11 2.76
N ILE A 132 5.22 3.07 3.10
CA ILE A 132 3.99 3.11 3.87
C ILE A 132 4.32 3.27 5.35
N VAL A 133 3.71 4.27 5.97
CA VAL A 133 3.71 4.45 7.44
C VAL A 133 2.49 3.76 8.03
N MET A 134 2.68 3.03 9.13
CA MET A 134 1.56 2.38 9.83
C MET A 134 0.88 3.36 10.79
N TRP A 135 1.65 4.29 11.35
CA TRP A 135 1.18 5.23 12.35
C TRP A 135 1.40 6.67 11.90
N PHE A 136 0.31 7.44 11.79
CA PHE A 136 0.32 8.87 11.50
C PHE A 136 -0.84 9.56 12.21
N ASN A 137 -0.71 10.86 12.48
CA ASN A 137 -1.74 11.62 13.18
C ASN A 137 -2.69 12.32 12.20
N SER A 138 -3.87 11.73 11.99
CA SER A 138 -4.90 12.26 11.08
C SER A 138 -5.54 13.57 11.54
N ALA A 139 -5.31 14.02 12.78
CA ALA A 139 -5.75 15.32 13.25
C ALA A 139 -4.78 16.45 12.85
N LEU A 140 -3.54 16.12 12.51
CA LEU A 140 -2.47 17.08 12.20
C LEU A 140 -2.08 17.08 10.72
N MET A 141 -2.26 15.96 10.01
CA MET A 141 -1.88 15.83 8.60
C MET A 141 -2.82 14.89 7.86
N ASP A 142 -2.93 15.11 6.55
CA ASP A 142 -3.55 14.18 5.63
C ASP A 142 -2.80 12.84 5.63
N ASN A 143 -3.47 11.78 5.20
CA ASN A 143 -2.88 10.44 5.14
C ASN A 143 -1.68 10.40 4.16
N PRO A 144 -0.44 10.25 4.64
CA PRO A 144 0.75 10.29 3.78
C PRO A 144 0.84 9.09 2.83
N ASN A 145 0.13 8.00 3.12
CA ASN A 145 0.15 6.78 2.30
C ASN A 145 -0.60 6.96 0.96
N VAL A 146 -1.40 8.02 0.79
CA VAL A 146 -2.05 8.34 -0.49
C VAL A 146 -1.00 8.62 -1.56
N ALA A 147 0.01 9.45 -1.24
CA ALA A 147 1.08 9.78 -2.17
C ALA A 147 1.97 8.57 -2.48
N VAL A 148 2.23 7.72 -1.47
CA VAL A 148 3.02 6.48 -1.64
C VAL A 148 2.30 5.50 -2.56
N ALA A 149 1.00 5.28 -2.38
CA ALA A 149 0.21 4.42 -3.26
C ALA A 149 0.21 4.93 -4.70
N GLN A 150 0.08 6.25 -4.90
CA GLN A 150 0.18 6.87 -6.22
C GLN A 150 1.58 6.68 -6.83
N HIS A 151 2.64 6.89 -6.06
CA HIS A 151 4.02 6.69 -6.51
C HIS A 151 4.22 5.28 -7.08
N TYR A 152 3.86 4.25 -6.33
CA TYR A 152 4.00 2.87 -6.79
C TYR A 152 3.05 2.52 -7.94
N ALA A 153 1.82 3.03 -7.94
CA ALA A 153 0.91 2.82 -9.07
C ALA A 153 1.46 3.43 -10.37
N ILE A 154 2.11 4.60 -10.31
CA ILE A 154 2.80 5.22 -11.47
C ILE A 154 3.99 4.36 -11.89
N GLN A 155 4.86 3.97 -10.95
CA GLN A 155 6.05 3.17 -11.27
C GLN A 155 5.71 1.82 -11.89
N MET A 156 4.62 1.20 -11.46
CA MET A 156 4.12 -0.07 -12.02
C MET A 156 3.35 0.11 -13.34
N GLY A 157 3.20 1.35 -13.83
CA GLY A 157 2.45 1.66 -15.05
C GLY A 157 0.93 1.44 -14.92
N LEU A 158 0.43 1.33 -13.69
CA LEU A 158 -0.99 1.12 -13.40
C LEU A 158 -1.79 2.42 -13.50
N ILE A 159 -1.14 3.58 -13.38
CA ILE A 159 -1.74 4.89 -13.65
C ILE A 159 -0.79 5.76 -14.44
N ALA A 160 -1.34 6.69 -15.23
CA ALA A 160 -0.52 7.69 -15.89
C ALA A 160 0.07 8.65 -14.85
N SER A 161 1.37 8.91 -14.93
CA SER A 161 1.93 10.10 -14.30
C SER A 161 1.23 11.32 -14.89
N ALA A 162 0.82 12.27 -14.05
CA ALA A 162 0.38 13.58 -14.50
C ALA A 162 1.57 14.30 -15.14
N SER A 163 1.91 13.89 -16.36
CA SER A 163 2.84 14.62 -17.20
C SER A 163 2.18 15.96 -17.40
N SER A 164 2.84 17.04 -17.02
CA SER A 164 2.49 18.36 -17.52
C SER A 164 2.59 18.26 -19.04
N ALA A 165 1.46 17.97 -19.70
CA ALA A 165 1.35 18.09 -21.13
C ALA A 165 1.64 19.56 -21.38
N LYS A 166 2.90 19.88 -21.74
CA LYS A 166 3.22 21.15 -22.36
C LYS A 166 2.37 21.14 -23.62
N LEU A 167 1.22 21.80 -23.54
CA LEU A 167 0.39 22.07 -24.70
C LEU A 167 1.24 22.99 -25.57
N THR A 168 2.07 22.41 -26.44
CA THR A 168 2.72 23.17 -27.49
C THR A 168 1.60 23.59 -28.43
N VAL A 169 1.04 24.77 -28.16
CA VAL A 169 0.13 25.42 -29.10
C VAL A 169 0.95 25.64 -30.37
N PRO A 170 0.59 25.02 -31.52
CA PRO A 170 1.29 25.29 -32.75
C PRO A 170 1.08 26.77 -33.09
N LEU A 171 2.17 27.51 -33.29
CA LEU A 171 2.22 28.94 -33.62
C LEU A 171 1.42 29.32 -34.88
N PHE A 172 0.85 28.35 -35.60
CA PHE A 172 0.10 28.53 -36.84
C PHE A 172 -1.27 29.22 -36.69
N LEU A 173 -1.82 29.36 -35.48
CA LEU A 173 -3.09 30.07 -35.26
C LEU A 173 -2.94 31.59 -35.09
N ALA A 174 -1.71 32.11 -34.94
CA ALA A 174 -1.48 33.57 -34.82
C ALA A 174 -1.42 34.29 -36.18
N LEU A 175 -1.22 33.57 -37.29
CA LEU A 175 -1.03 34.16 -38.62
C LEU A 175 -2.32 34.35 -39.43
N LEU A 176 -3.43 33.74 -39.02
CA LEU A 176 -4.73 33.90 -39.71
C LEU A 176 -5.55 35.11 -39.23
N ALA A 177 -5.08 35.81 -38.19
CA ALA A 177 -5.73 37.02 -37.67
C ALA A 177 -5.15 38.32 -38.25
N SER A 178 -4.14 38.24 -39.12
CA SER A 178 -3.48 39.41 -39.73
C SER A 178 -4.03 39.82 -41.09
N ASP A 179 -4.91 39.01 -41.70
CA ASP A 179 -5.52 39.28 -43.01
C ASP A 179 -6.96 39.82 -42.92
N LEU A 180 -7.38 40.29 -41.74
CA LEU A 180 -8.60 41.09 -41.53
C LEU A 180 -8.22 42.48 -41.00
N LEU A 181 -7.47 43.24 -41.79
CA LEU A 181 -7.33 44.70 -41.71
C LEU A 181 -7.07 45.26 -43.11
#